data_AF-A0A8S3ZU18-F1
#
_entry.id   AF-A0A8S3ZU18-F1
#
_cell.length_a   1.000
_cell.length_b   1.000
_cell.length_c   1.000
_cell.angle_alpha   90.00
_cell.angle_beta   90.00
_cell.angle_gamma   90.00
#
_symmetry.space_group_name_H-M   'P 1'
#
loop_
_entity.id
_entity.type
_entity.pdbx_description
1 polymer ?
#
loop_
_entity_poly.entity_id
_entity_poly.type
_entity_poly.pdbx_seq_one_letter_code
_entity_poly.pdbx_strand_id
1 'polypeptide(L)'
;PHMIPEYVKPLMVFVNVKSGGCQGLNLITSFRKLLNPHQVFNLENGGPLPGLYVFRNIPYYKILVCGGDGTVGWVLSCLDNVGQDAECQSPPMAIVPLGTGNDLARVLRWGPGYTGGEDPLNILRDVIDADEIKLDRWTVIFHPNEKEQDETRVAIANDTNSANTAEDPTSIFVMNNYFGIGIDAELCLDFHMAREEKPDKFNSRLHNKGVYLKMGLRKMVNRRTCKDLYKNVKVEVDGKLIELPPVEGIIILNILSWGSGANPWGPEREDQFTKPTHYDGNLEIVGVTGV
;
A
#
# COMPACT_ATOMS: atom_id res chain seq x y z
N PRO A 1 -20.19 -24.64 -1.79
CA PRO A 1 -20.48 -24.14 -3.15
C PRO A 1 -20.44 -25.26 -4.19
N HIS A 2 -21.47 -26.11 -4.22
CA HIS A 2 -21.53 -27.25 -5.16
C HIS A 2 -21.98 -26.85 -6.59
N MET A 3 -22.19 -25.56 -6.85
CA MET A 3 -22.71 -25.04 -8.12
C MET A 3 -21.65 -24.31 -8.96
N ILE A 4 -20.39 -24.23 -8.52
CA ILE A 4 -19.30 -23.63 -9.31
C ILE A 4 -18.63 -24.77 -10.09
N PRO A 5 -18.65 -24.76 -11.43
CA PRO A 5 -17.96 -25.79 -12.20
C PRO A 5 -16.46 -25.76 -11.96
N GLU A 6 -15.79 -26.92 -11.96
CA GLU A 6 -14.35 -27.03 -11.63
C GLU A 6 -13.43 -26.21 -12.55
N TYR A 7 -13.86 -25.96 -13.79
CA TYR A 7 -13.10 -25.16 -14.76
C TYR A 7 -13.28 -23.64 -14.59
N VAL A 8 -14.19 -23.21 -13.71
CA VAL A 8 -14.44 -21.80 -13.44
C VAL A 8 -13.61 -21.36 -12.25
N LYS A 9 -12.82 -20.30 -12.44
CA LYS A 9 -12.16 -19.58 -11.35
C LYS A 9 -12.95 -18.30 -11.06
N PRO A 10 -13.72 -18.24 -9.96
CA PRO A 10 -14.42 -17.03 -9.55
C PRO A 10 -13.47 -15.84 -9.38
N LEU A 11 -13.96 -14.65 -9.72
CA LEU A 11 -13.29 -13.38 -9.47
C LEU A 11 -14.12 -12.57 -8.48
N MET A 12 -13.49 -12.10 -7.40
CA MET A 12 -14.06 -11.12 -6.49
C MET A 12 -13.51 -9.73 -6.86
N VAL A 13 -14.37 -8.75 -7.05
CA VAL A 13 -13.98 -7.39 -7.42
C VAL A 13 -14.33 -6.42 -6.29
N PHE A 14 -13.33 -5.74 -5.75
CA PHE A 14 -13.49 -4.64 -4.81
C PHE A 14 -13.26 -3.31 -5.50
N VAL A 15 -14.18 -2.35 -5.35
CA VAL A 15 -14.05 -1.02 -5.93
C VAL A 15 -14.14 0.04 -4.84
N ASN A 16 -13.07 0.83 -4.67
CA ASN A 16 -13.11 2.06 -3.89
C ASN A 16 -13.64 3.19 -4.78
N VAL A 17 -14.93 3.51 -4.64
CA VAL A 17 -15.62 4.50 -5.50
C VAL A 17 -15.17 5.94 -5.26
N LYS A 18 -14.52 6.24 -4.13
CA LYS A 18 -13.92 7.55 -3.83
C LYS A 18 -12.55 7.75 -4.51
N SER A 19 -11.89 6.66 -4.92
CA SER A 19 -10.57 6.74 -5.56
C SER A 19 -10.65 7.21 -7.02
N GLY A 20 -9.56 7.83 -7.50
CA GLY A 20 -9.38 8.16 -8.91
C GLY A 20 -10.27 9.28 -9.44
N GLY A 21 -10.68 10.24 -8.62
CA GLY A 21 -11.52 11.36 -9.08
C GLY A 21 -12.88 10.90 -9.62
N CYS A 22 -13.55 10.01 -8.87
CA CYS A 22 -14.84 9.39 -9.20
C CYS A 22 -14.81 8.36 -10.35
N GLN A 23 -13.64 7.97 -10.86
CA GLN A 23 -13.51 6.88 -11.84
C GLN A 23 -14.04 5.53 -11.31
N GLY A 24 -13.94 5.29 -10.00
CA GLY A 24 -14.45 4.07 -9.37
C GLY A 24 -15.95 3.86 -9.56
N LEU A 25 -16.75 4.92 -9.68
CA LEU A 25 -18.21 4.82 -9.89
C LEU A 25 -18.55 4.26 -11.28
N ASN A 26 -17.77 4.63 -12.30
CA ASN A 26 -17.92 4.08 -13.64
C ASN A 26 -17.47 2.61 -13.68
N LEU A 27 -16.33 2.30 -13.05
CA LEU A 27 -15.80 0.93 -13.00
C LEU A 27 -16.76 -0.05 -12.32
N ILE A 28 -17.30 0.30 -11.16
CA ILE A 28 -18.22 -0.60 -10.44
C ILE A 28 -19.48 -0.87 -11.28
N THR A 29 -19.98 0.16 -11.98
CA THR A 29 -21.14 0.03 -12.87
C THR A 29 -20.82 -0.89 -14.05
N SER A 30 -19.66 -0.74 -14.67
CA SER A 30 -19.22 -1.58 -15.78
C SER A 30 -19.00 -3.03 -15.37
N PHE A 31 -18.29 -3.28 -14.26
CA PHE A 31 -18.06 -4.64 -13.79
C PHE A 31 -19.36 -5.35 -13.39
N ARG A 32 -20.35 -4.64 -12.82
CA ARG A 32 -21.68 -5.22 -12.54
C ARG A 32 -22.49 -5.58 -13.79
N LYS A 33 -22.15 -5.01 -14.95
CA LYS A 33 -22.75 -5.39 -16.24
C LYS A 33 -22.05 -6.60 -16.86
N LEU A 34 -20.74 -6.73 -16.64
CA LEU A 34 -19.90 -7.78 -17.23
C LEU A 34 -19.84 -9.06 -16.38
N LEU A 35 -19.96 -8.92 -15.06
CA LEU A 35 -19.85 -9.99 -14.06
C LEU A 35 -21.16 -10.13 -13.29
N ASN A 36 -21.29 -11.22 -12.53
CA ASN A 36 -22.38 -11.34 -11.56
C ASN A 36 -22.26 -10.20 -10.52
N PRO A 37 -23.31 -9.37 -10.32
CA PRO A 37 -23.26 -8.25 -9.38
C PRO A 37 -22.89 -8.64 -7.94
N HIS A 38 -23.16 -9.89 -7.52
CA HIS A 38 -22.80 -10.42 -6.20
C HIS A 38 -21.30 -10.69 -6.02
N GLN A 39 -20.50 -10.54 -7.08
CA GLN A 39 -19.05 -10.64 -7.03
C GLN A 39 -18.38 -9.26 -7.06
N VAL A 40 -19.15 -8.17 -7.17
CA VAL A 40 -18.64 -6.80 -7.32
C VAL A 40 -19.08 -5.91 -6.15
N PHE A 41 -18.13 -5.65 -5.25
CA PHE A 41 -18.33 -5.01 -3.96
C PHE A 41 -17.87 -3.54 -3.99
N ASN A 42 -18.72 -2.66 -3.46
CA ASN A 42 -18.35 -1.28 -3.16
C ASN A 42 -17.69 -1.25 -1.78
N LEU A 43 -16.45 -0.81 -1.70
CA LEU A 43 -15.73 -0.75 -0.42
C LEU A 43 -16.29 0.28 0.57
N GLU A 44 -17.07 1.26 0.11
CA GLU A 44 -17.80 2.17 1.00
C GLU A 44 -18.93 1.46 1.77
N ASN A 45 -19.39 0.31 1.29
CA ASN A 45 -20.49 -0.43 1.87
C ASN A 45 -19.99 -1.51 2.85
N GLY A 46 -19.34 -1.07 3.93
CA GLY A 46 -18.84 -1.98 4.98
C GLY A 46 -17.47 -2.62 4.68
N GLY A 47 -16.72 -2.09 3.72
CA GLY A 47 -15.34 -2.51 3.44
C GLY A 47 -15.19 -3.86 2.74
N PRO A 48 -14.01 -4.51 2.86
CA PRO A 48 -13.72 -5.80 2.22
C PRO A 48 -14.42 -6.99 2.86
N LEU A 49 -14.72 -6.91 4.16
CA LEU A 49 -15.21 -8.05 4.96
C LEU A 49 -16.48 -8.72 4.39
N PRO A 50 -17.51 -8.00 3.91
CA PRO A 50 -18.68 -8.64 3.30
C PRO A 50 -18.32 -9.53 2.10
N GLY A 51 -17.40 -9.08 1.24
CA GLY A 51 -16.96 -9.87 0.08
C GLY A 51 -16.17 -11.11 0.49
N LEU A 52 -15.21 -10.94 1.40
CA LEU A 52 -14.41 -12.04 1.93
C LEU A 52 -15.29 -13.10 2.62
N TYR A 53 -16.31 -12.68 3.38
CA TYR A 53 -17.27 -13.59 3.99
C TYR A 53 -18.08 -14.39 2.97
N VAL A 54 -18.51 -13.77 1.87
CA VAL A 54 -19.26 -14.46 0.80
C VAL A 54 -18.42 -15.53 0.12
N PHE A 55 -17.11 -15.30 -0.04
CA PHE A 55 -16.19 -16.23 -0.72
C PHE A 55 -15.45 -17.18 0.23
N ARG A 56 -15.65 -17.11 1.56
CA ARG A 56 -14.87 -17.88 2.54
C ARG A 56 -14.86 -19.40 2.32
N ASN A 57 -15.92 -19.96 1.74
CA ASN A 57 -16.04 -21.40 1.45
C ASN A 57 -15.71 -21.74 -0.02
N ILE A 58 -15.05 -20.83 -0.76
CA ILE A 58 -14.64 -21.07 -2.15
C ILE A 58 -13.16 -21.44 -2.12
N PRO A 59 -12.77 -22.64 -2.59
CA PRO A 59 -11.41 -23.14 -2.43
C PRO A 59 -10.39 -22.41 -3.33
N TYR A 60 -10.84 -21.86 -4.46
CA TYR A 60 -9.99 -21.14 -5.40
C TYR A 60 -10.75 -19.96 -6.01
N TYR A 61 -10.19 -18.75 -5.88
CA TYR A 61 -10.69 -17.54 -6.55
C TYR A 61 -9.55 -16.52 -6.68
N LYS A 62 -9.73 -15.52 -7.56
CA LYS A 62 -8.86 -14.35 -7.66
C LYS A 62 -9.56 -13.11 -7.09
N ILE A 63 -8.81 -12.12 -6.66
CA ILE A 63 -9.30 -10.81 -6.24
C ILE A 63 -8.83 -9.74 -7.23
N LEU A 64 -9.70 -8.80 -7.60
CA LEU A 64 -9.36 -7.57 -8.31
C LEU A 64 -9.70 -6.37 -7.42
N VAL A 65 -8.71 -5.55 -7.09
CA VAL A 65 -8.90 -4.34 -6.27
C VAL A 65 -8.74 -3.10 -7.13
N CYS A 66 -9.80 -2.30 -7.22
CA CYS A 66 -9.77 -0.99 -7.88
C CYS A 66 -9.57 0.11 -6.81
N GLY A 67 -8.36 0.65 -6.71
CA GLY A 67 -7.97 1.58 -5.65
C GLY A 67 -6.51 2.05 -5.75
N GLY A 68 -6.05 2.82 -4.77
CA GLY A 68 -4.62 3.10 -4.57
C GLY A 68 -3.95 2.12 -3.61
N ASP A 69 -2.68 2.32 -3.29
CA ASP A 69 -1.91 1.44 -2.39
C ASP A 69 -2.59 1.21 -1.03
N GLY A 70 -3.17 2.27 -0.44
CA GLY A 70 -3.90 2.15 0.83
C GLY A 70 -5.15 1.27 0.74
N THR A 71 -5.87 1.29 -0.39
CA THR A 71 -7.02 0.40 -0.62
C THR A 71 -6.56 -1.06 -0.73
N VAL A 72 -5.47 -1.31 -1.45
CA VAL A 72 -4.90 -2.66 -1.60
C VAL A 72 -4.41 -3.18 -0.25
N GLY A 73 -3.70 -2.34 0.51
CA GLY A 73 -3.27 -2.66 1.87
C GLY A 73 -4.45 -2.99 2.80
N TRP A 74 -5.54 -2.23 2.74
CA TRP A 74 -6.73 -2.51 3.53
C TRP A 74 -7.36 -3.88 3.20
N VAL A 75 -7.47 -4.22 1.92
CA VAL A 75 -7.98 -5.54 1.50
C VAL A 75 -7.05 -6.67 1.98
N LEU A 76 -5.74 -6.50 1.83
CA LEU A 76 -4.74 -7.47 2.32
C LEU A 76 -4.83 -7.67 3.84
N SER A 77 -4.92 -6.60 4.63
CA SER A 77 -5.07 -6.71 6.09
C SER A 77 -6.38 -7.39 6.49
N CYS A 78 -7.48 -7.11 5.80
CA CYS A 78 -8.74 -7.83 6.03
C CYS A 78 -8.62 -9.31 5.69
N LEU A 79 -7.87 -9.66 4.63
CA LEU A 79 -7.63 -11.04 4.21
C LEU A 79 -6.81 -11.81 5.26
N ASP A 80 -5.81 -11.19 5.88
CA ASP A 80 -5.06 -11.84 6.98
C ASP A 80 -5.97 -12.17 8.17
N ASN A 81 -6.84 -11.21 8.53
CA ASN A 81 -7.70 -11.33 9.70
C ASN A 81 -8.75 -12.43 9.55
N VAL A 82 -9.25 -12.68 8.34
CA VAL A 82 -10.32 -13.67 8.08
C VAL A 82 -9.82 -14.93 7.37
N GLY A 83 -8.59 -14.91 6.86
CA GLY A 83 -8.04 -15.96 6.00
C GLY A 83 -7.90 -17.30 6.70
N GLN A 84 -7.71 -17.32 8.02
CA GLN A 84 -7.62 -18.56 8.79
C GLN A 84 -8.93 -19.38 8.76
N ASP A 85 -10.08 -18.70 8.65
CA ASP A 85 -11.41 -19.30 8.60
C ASP A 85 -11.91 -19.54 7.16
N ALA A 86 -11.08 -19.27 6.15
CA ALA A 86 -11.42 -19.41 4.74
C ALA A 86 -10.75 -20.65 4.11
N GLU A 87 -11.46 -21.33 3.20
CA GLU A 87 -10.91 -22.45 2.42
C GLU A 87 -9.75 -22.01 1.51
N CYS A 88 -9.78 -20.77 1.02
CA CYS A 88 -8.70 -20.16 0.25
C CYS A 88 -8.03 -19.06 1.07
N GLN A 89 -6.86 -19.36 1.64
CA GLN A 89 -6.15 -18.46 2.56
C GLN A 89 -5.37 -17.35 1.85
N SER A 90 -4.92 -17.59 0.61
CA SER A 90 -4.06 -16.66 -0.14
C SER A 90 -4.46 -16.58 -1.62
N PRO A 91 -5.68 -16.08 -1.92
CA PRO A 91 -6.09 -15.84 -3.31
C PRO A 91 -5.18 -14.81 -3.99
N PRO A 92 -4.78 -15.03 -5.26
CA PRO A 92 -4.04 -14.03 -6.04
C PRO A 92 -4.81 -12.72 -6.17
N MET A 93 -4.11 -11.59 -6.14
CA MET A 93 -4.69 -10.25 -6.18
C MET A 93 -4.14 -9.41 -7.35
N ALA A 94 -5.04 -8.91 -8.18
CA ALA A 94 -4.79 -7.96 -9.25
C ALA A 94 -5.23 -6.54 -8.85
N ILE A 95 -4.65 -5.52 -9.49
CA ILE A 95 -4.87 -4.11 -9.11
C ILE A 95 -5.33 -3.30 -10.33
N VAL A 96 -6.40 -2.50 -10.16
CA VAL A 96 -6.69 -1.36 -11.04
C VAL A 96 -6.23 -0.09 -10.31
N PRO A 97 -5.14 0.55 -10.74
CA PRO A 97 -4.50 1.64 -9.99
C PRO A 97 -5.27 2.96 -10.09
N LEU A 98 -6.16 3.22 -9.13
CA LEU A 98 -6.97 4.46 -9.06
C LEU A 98 -6.33 5.56 -8.20
N GLY A 99 -5.27 5.26 -7.45
CA GLY A 99 -4.58 6.24 -6.60
C GLY A 99 -3.65 7.19 -7.37
N THR A 100 -2.95 8.05 -6.61
CA THR A 100 -1.90 8.93 -7.16
C THR A 100 -0.52 8.25 -7.13
N GLY A 101 -0.21 7.58 -6.00
CA GLY A 101 1.03 6.82 -5.77
C GLY A 101 1.14 5.63 -6.72
N ASN A 102 0.40 4.56 -6.43
CA ASN A 102 0.32 3.26 -7.11
C ASN A 102 1.68 2.57 -7.29
N ASP A 103 2.54 2.66 -6.29
CA ASP A 103 3.87 2.05 -6.29
C ASP A 103 3.77 0.51 -6.39
N LEU A 104 2.85 -0.11 -5.66
CA LEU A 104 2.65 -1.56 -5.72
C LEU A 104 2.18 -1.99 -7.11
N ALA A 105 1.23 -1.27 -7.70
CA ALA A 105 0.75 -1.57 -9.05
C ALA A 105 1.83 -1.44 -10.13
N ARG A 106 2.78 -0.49 -9.98
CA ARG A 106 3.92 -0.36 -10.90
C ARG A 106 4.84 -1.57 -10.81
N VAL A 107 5.20 -1.97 -9.59
CA VAL A 107 6.12 -3.09 -9.35
C VAL A 107 5.51 -4.41 -9.81
N LEU A 108 4.21 -4.60 -9.57
CA LEU A 108 3.44 -5.76 -10.04
C LEU A 108 2.97 -5.63 -11.50
N ARG A 109 3.39 -4.58 -12.22
CA ARG A 109 3.13 -4.35 -13.65
C ARG A 109 1.66 -4.15 -14.07
N TRP A 110 0.79 -3.81 -13.12
CA TRP A 110 -0.58 -3.33 -13.39
C TRP A 110 -0.63 -1.87 -13.88
N GLY A 111 0.53 -1.21 -13.89
CA GLY A 111 0.70 0.11 -14.48
C GLY A 111 0.64 1.26 -13.48
N PRO A 112 0.93 2.48 -13.94
CA PRO A 112 1.06 3.64 -13.06
C PRO A 112 -0.29 4.25 -12.65
N GLY A 113 -1.36 3.91 -13.36
CA GLY A 113 -2.67 4.50 -13.11
C GLY A 113 -3.68 4.24 -14.23
N TYR A 114 -4.93 3.96 -13.85
CA TYR A 114 -6.08 3.85 -14.75
C TYR A 114 -6.53 5.24 -15.24
N THR A 115 -6.80 5.39 -16.53
CA THR A 115 -7.15 6.70 -17.11
C THR A 115 -8.65 6.88 -17.36
N GLY A 116 -9.42 5.80 -17.26
CA GLY A 116 -10.86 5.82 -17.57
C GLY A 116 -11.17 5.50 -19.03
N GLY A 117 -10.14 5.44 -19.88
CA GLY A 117 -10.27 5.08 -21.30
C GLY A 117 -10.09 3.59 -21.57
N GLU A 118 -9.54 2.83 -20.61
CA GLU A 118 -9.35 1.39 -20.77
C GLU A 118 -10.71 0.65 -20.69
N ASP A 119 -10.97 -0.25 -21.63
CA ASP A 119 -12.16 -1.10 -21.60
C ASP A 119 -12.08 -2.07 -20.40
N PRO A 120 -13.08 -2.06 -19.48
CA PRO A 120 -13.12 -3.00 -18.35
C PRO A 120 -13.03 -4.47 -18.77
N LEU A 121 -13.45 -4.82 -19.98
CA LEU A 121 -13.30 -6.19 -20.48
C LEU A 121 -11.83 -6.58 -20.71
N ASN A 122 -10.98 -5.63 -21.14
CA ASN A 122 -9.55 -5.88 -21.29
C ASN A 122 -8.87 -6.08 -19.94
N ILE A 123 -9.28 -5.30 -18.92
CA ILE A 123 -8.79 -5.51 -17.54
C ILE A 123 -9.11 -6.93 -17.07
N LEU A 124 -10.32 -7.45 -17.35
CA LEU A 124 -10.68 -8.82 -16.99
C LEU A 124 -9.85 -9.87 -17.74
N ARG A 125 -9.51 -9.62 -19.02
CA ARG A 125 -8.59 -10.49 -19.78
C ARG A 125 -7.20 -10.49 -19.17
N ASP A 126 -6.68 -9.31 -18.83
CA ASP A 126 -5.38 -9.17 -18.17
C ASP A 126 -5.34 -9.94 -16.84
N VAL A 127 -6.43 -9.94 -16.05
CA VAL A 127 -6.54 -10.74 -14.80
C VAL A 127 -6.54 -12.25 -15.07
N ILE A 128 -7.12 -12.69 -16.18
CA ILE A 128 -7.13 -14.11 -16.57
C ILE A 128 -5.72 -14.56 -16.94
N ASP A 129 -5.04 -13.77 -17.78
CA ASP A 129 -3.74 -14.10 -18.38
C ASP A 129 -2.53 -13.79 -17.48
N ALA A 130 -2.73 -13.03 -16.39
CA ALA A 130 -1.65 -12.63 -15.49
C ALA A 130 -1.00 -13.83 -14.77
N ASP A 131 0.33 -13.80 -14.71
CA ASP A 131 1.15 -14.66 -13.89
C ASP A 131 0.95 -14.37 -12.39
N GLU A 132 0.97 -15.42 -11.58
CA GLU A 132 0.92 -15.32 -10.13
C GLU A 132 2.34 -15.15 -9.58
N ILE A 133 2.54 -14.09 -8.82
CA ILE A 133 3.82 -13.78 -8.16
C ILE A 133 3.62 -13.62 -6.67
N LYS A 134 4.67 -13.91 -5.89
CA LYS A 134 4.66 -13.72 -4.45
C LYS A 134 4.94 -12.26 -4.11
N LEU A 135 4.44 -11.84 -2.95
CA LEU A 135 4.73 -10.54 -2.35
C LEU A 135 5.05 -10.79 -0.88
N ASP A 136 6.26 -10.44 -0.48
CA ASP A 136 6.65 -10.42 0.92
C ASP A 136 5.92 -9.29 1.63
N ARG A 137 5.54 -9.53 2.88
CA ARG A 137 4.79 -8.58 3.70
C ARG A 137 5.35 -8.63 5.11
N TRP A 138 5.67 -7.47 5.65
CA TRP A 138 6.53 -7.37 6.82
C TRP A 138 5.79 -6.84 8.03
N THR A 139 5.95 -7.51 9.17
CA THR A 139 5.44 -7.01 10.44
C THR A 139 6.39 -5.94 10.98
N VAL A 140 5.86 -4.75 11.24
CA VAL A 140 6.58 -3.65 11.88
C VAL A 140 6.05 -3.50 13.30
N ILE A 141 6.96 -3.57 14.28
CA ILE A 141 6.63 -3.55 15.69
C ILE A 141 7.23 -2.28 16.30
N PHE A 142 6.38 -1.44 16.87
CA PHE A 142 6.79 -0.25 17.61
C PHE A 142 6.67 -0.50 19.10
N HIS A 143 7.80 -0.38 19.81
CA HIS A 143 7.85 -0.41 21.27
C HIS A 143 8.05 1.02 21.79
N PRO A 144 6.98 1.70 22.24
CA PRO A 144 7.13 3.04 22.80
C PRO A 144 7.88 2.98 24.14
N ASN A 145 8.67 4.01 24.42
CA ASN A 145 9.29 4.15 25.74
C ASN A 145 8.21 4.37 26.81
N GLU A 146 8.45 3.87 28.03
CA GLU A 146 7.51 3.94 29.16
C GLU A 146 6.98 5.35 29.47
N LYS A 147 7.74 6.40 29.11
CA LYS A 147 7.39 7.81 29.36
C LYS A 147 6.52 8.45 28.27
N GLU A 148 6.38 7.83 27.10
CA GLU A 148 5.67 8.38 25.92
C GLU A 148 4.38 7.60 25.61
N GLN A 149 3.96 6.75 26.54
CA GLN A 149 2.83 5.83 26.37
C GLN A 149 1.49 6.56 26.13
N ASP A 150 1.25 7.70 26.79
CA ASP A 150 -0.07 8.37 26.73
C ASP A 150 -0.30 9.14 25.42
N GLU A 151 0.70 9.88 24.91
CA GLU A 151 0.55 10.64 23.65
C GLU A 151 0.58 9.72 22.42
N THR A 152 1.42 8.68 22.45
CA THR A 152 1.57 7.71 21.35
C THR A 152 0.33 6.81 21.21
N ARG A 153 -0.30 6.42 22.33
CA ARG A 153 -1.55 5.63 22.33
C ARG A 153 -2.71 6.33 21.61
N VAL A 154 -2.86 7.65 21.82
CA VAL A 154 -3.96 8.43 21.22
C VAL A 154 -3.77 8.59 19.72
N ALA A 155 -2.53 8.77 19.24
CA ALA A 155 -2.25 8.92 17.80
C ALA A 155 -2.46 7.61 17.02
N ILE A 156 -2.06 6.46 17.57
CA ILE A 156 -2.11 5.16 16.86
C ILE A 156 -3.52 4.56 16.83
N ALA A 157 -4.31 4.75 17.89
CA ALA A 157 -5.66 4.20 18.00
C ALA A 157 -6.65 4.82 16.99
N ASN A 158 -6.38 6.04 16.51
CA ASN A 158 -7.26 6.74 15.57
C ASN A 158 -7.07 6.29 14.10
N ASP A 159 -5.91 5.74 13.75
CA ASP A 159 -5.53 5.44 12.35
C ASP A 159 -5.50 3.95 11.99
N THR A 160 -5.62 3.06 12.98
CA THR A 160 -5.56 1.61 12.73
C THR A 160 -6.80 0.87 13.21
N ASN A 161 -7.36 0.03 12.34
CA ASN A 161 -8.26 -1.06 12.73
C ASN A 161 -7.48 -2.18 13.47
N SER A 162 -6.47 -1.83 14.28
CA SER A 162 -5.66 -2.78 15.03
C SER A 162 -6.40 -3.14 16.31
N ALA A 163 -6.57 -4.45 16.52
CA ALA A 163 -7.10 -5.01 17.75
C ALA A 163 -6.05 -4.90 18.88
N ASN A 164 -5.83 -3.69 19.39
CA ASN A 164 -4.96 -3.50 20.55
C ASN A 164 -5.74 -3.87 21.82
N THR A 165 -5.44 -5.03 22.40
CA THR A 165 -5.84 -5.39 23.76
C THR A 165 -5.10 -4.52 24.78
N ALA A 166 -5.81 -4.13 25.85
CA ALA A 166 -5.44 -3.06 26.79
C ALA A 166 -4.14 -3.24 27.61
N GLU A 167 -3.33 -4.28 27.38
CA GLU A 167 -2.22 -4.66 28.27
C GLU A 167 -0.82 -4.48 27.68
N ASP A 168 -0.65 -4.30 26.37
CA ASP A 168 0.66 -4.09 25.73
C ASP A 168 0.66 -2.77 24.93
N PRO A 169 1.56 -1.80 25.23
CA PRO A 169 1.66 -0.55 24.46
C PRO A 169 2.30 -0.76 23.07
N THR A 170 2.73 -1.97 22.75
CA THR A 170 3.30 -2.33 21.45
C THR A 170 2.28 -2.13 20.34
N SER A 171 2.68 -1.39 19.30
CA SER A 171 1.85 -1.18 18.12
C SER A 171 2.40 -2.00 16.96
N ILE A 172 1.55 -2.83 16.37
CA ILE A 172 1.91 -3.76 15.31
C ILE A 172 1.24 -3.33 14.01
N PHE A 173 2.03 -3.23 12.94
CA PHE A 173 1.58 -2.88 11.60
C PHE A 173 2.08 -3.91 10.59
N VAL A 174 1.38 -4.01 9.46
CA VAL A 174 1.89 -4.76 8.30
C VAL A 174 2.28 -3.80 7.19
N MET A 175 3.54 -3.86 6.80
CA MET A 175 4.12 -3.10 5.71
C MET A 175 4.10 -3.92 4.41
N ASN A 176 3.47 -3.36 3.38
CA ASN A 176 3.41 -3.96 2.04
C ASN A 176 4.43 -3.34 1.07
N ASN A 177 4.66 -2.03 1.17
CA ASN A 177 5.50 -1.30 0.22
C ASN A 177 6.81 -0.85 0.87
N TYR A 178 6.70 0.09 1.81
CA TYR A 178 7.85 0.70 2.48
C TYR A 178 7.42 1.45 3.73
N PHE A 179 8.39 1.73 4.60
CA PHE A 179 8.25 2.49 5.83
C PHE A 179 9.37 3.54 5.90
N GLY A 180 9.01 4.79 6.18
CA GLY A 180 9.93 5.93 6.17
C GLY A 180 10.05 6.59 7.55
N ILE A 181 11.24 7.07 7.86
CA ILE A 181 11.56 7.90 9.03
C ILE A 181 12.28 9.16 8.54
N GLY A 182 11.92 10.33 9.09
CA GLY A 182 12.57 11.60 8.78
C GLY A 182 11.89 12.37 7.66
N ILE A 183 12.69 13.01 6.80
CA ILE A 183 12.21 14.04 5.86
C ILE A 183 11.14 13.54 4.87
N ASP A 184 11.21 12.28 4.43
CA ASP A 184 10.19 11.66 3.57
C ASP A 184 8.87 11.47 4.33
N ALA A 185 8.93 10.92 5.55
CA ALA A 185 7.75 10.71 6.38
C ALA A 185 7.05 12.04 6.71
N GLU A 186 7.82 13.09 6.98
CA GLU A 186 7.30 14.45 7.21
C GLU A 186 6.61 15.01 5.95
N LEU A 187 7.17 14.77 4.75
CA LEU A 187 6.54 15.19 3.49
C LEU A 187 5.24 14.41 3.23
N CYS A 188 5.26 13.11 3.45
CA CYS A 188 4.09 12.25 3.33
C CYS A 188 2.97 12.71 4.28
N LEU A 189 3.32 13.07 5.52
CA LEU A 189 2.38 13.57 6.52
C LEU A 189 1.75 14.90 6.10
N ASP A 190 2.56 15.88 5.69
CA ASP A 190 2.04 17.17 5.24
C ASP A 190 1.10 17.01 4.04
N PHE A 191 1.46 16.14 3.08
CA PHE A 191 0.62 15.87 1.91
C PHE A 191 -0.70 15.21 2.32
N HIS A 192 -0.65 14.27 3.27
CA HIS A 192 -1.84 13.63 3.81
C HIS A 192 -2.77 14.65 4.48
N MET A 193 -2.25 15.48 5.40
CA MET A 193 -3.01 16.53 6.08
C MET A 193 -3.64 17.52 5.08
N ALA A 194 -2.87 17.97 4.08
CA ALA A 194 -3.38 18.87 3.06
C ALA A 194 -4.54 18.25 2.24
N ARG A 195 -4.47 16.93 2.03
CA ARG A 195 -5.52 16.16 1.35
C ARG A 195 -6.77 16.00 2.20
N GLU A 196 -6.63 15.78 3.50
CA GLU A 196 -7.76 15.68 4.43
C GLU A 196 -8.47 17.03 4.63
N GLU A 197 -7.71 18.13 4.70
CA GLU A 197 -8.29 19.47 4.84
C GLU A 197 -9.14 19.87 3.61
N LYS A 198 -8.75 19.45 2.40
CA LYS A 198 -9.35 19.91 1.13
C LYS A 198 -9.50 18.77 0.11
N PRO A 199 -10.27 17.71 0.42
CA PRO A 199 -10.35 16.51 -0.41
C PRO A 199 -10.80 16.81 -1.85
N ASP A 200 -11.68 17.79 -2.05
CA ASP A 200 -12.18 18.19 -3.38
C ASP A 200 -11.08 18.71 -4.32
N LYS A 201 -9.95 19.18 -3.78
CA LYS A 201 -8.80 19.63 -4.58
C LYS A 201 -7.90 18.49 -5.01
N PHE A 202 -8.04 17.30 -4.43
CA PHE A 202 -7.16 16.15 -4.67
C PHE A 202 -7.77 15.10 -5.59
N ASN A 203 -8.62 15.52 -6.53
CA ASN A 203 -9.33 14.64 -7.46
C ASN A 203 -8.54 14.31 -8.75
N SER A 204 -7.36 14.92 -8.94
CA SER A 204 -6.55 14.74 -10.15
C SER A 204 -5.13 14.31 -9.82
N ARG A 205 -4.68 13.19 -10.40
CA ARG A 205 -3.33 12.64 -10.17
C ARG A 205 -2.23 13.63 -10.54
N LEU A 206 -2.36 14.32 -11.68
CA LEU A 206 -1.35 15.28 -12.14
C LEU A 206 -1.25 16.46 -11.17
N HIS A 207 -2.39 16.98 -10.71
CA HIS A 207 -2.43 18.04 -9.72
C HIS A 207 -1.80 17.59 -8.40
N ASN A 208 -2.19 16.40 -7.92
CA ASN A 208 -1.68 15.81 -6.69
C ASN A 208 -0.16 15.64 -6.72
N LYS A 209 0.40 15.14 -7.83
CA LYS A 209 1.85 15.05 -8.02
C LYS A 209 2.53 16.42 -8.02
N GLY A 210 1.92 17.43 -8.64
CA GLY A 210 2.43 18.80 -8.63
C GLY A 210 2.43 19.43 -7.23
N VAL A 211 1.38 19.18 -6.43
CA VAL A 211 1.32 19.61 -5.02
C VAL A 211 2.43 18.94 -4.22
N TYR A 212 2.59 17.61 -4.37
CA TYR A 212 3.65 16.86 -3.69
C TYR A 212 5.05 17.40 -4.01
N LEU A 213 5.34 17.62 -5.30
CA LEU A 213 6.61 18.21 -5.74
C LEU A 213 6.85 19.59 -5.13
N LYS A 214 5.84 20.46 -5.13
CA LYS A 214 5.95 21.81 -4.53
C LYS A 214 6.25 21.74 -3.04
N MET A 215 5.65 20.79 -2.32
CA MET A 215 5.89 20.59 -0.90
C MET A 215 7.30 20.05 -0.64
N GLY A 216 7.77 19.09 -1.44
CA GLY A 216 9.15 18.57 -1.38
C GLY A 216 10.19 19.67 -1.61
N LEU A 217 10.04 20.47 -2.68
CA LEU A 217 10.91 21.61 -2.97
C LEU A 217 10.96 22.62 -1.82
N ARG A 218 9.82 22.90 -1.17
CA ARG A 218 9.77 23.81 -0.02
C ARG A 218 10.50 23.25 1.21
N LYS A 219 10.40 21.93 1.45
CA LYS A 219 11.12 21.27 2.55
C LYS A 219 12.62 21.25 2.32
N MET A 220 13.07 21.02 1.08
CA MET A 220 14.49 21.09 0.74
C MET A 220 15.15 22.45 1.02
N VAL A 221 14.37 23.54 0.97
CA VAL A 221 14.84 24.90 1.29
C VAL A 221 14.80 25.18 2.80
N ASN A 222 13.84 24.60 3.53
CA ASN A 222 13.59 24.84 4.96
C ASN A 222 14.05 23.68 5.87
N ARG A 223 15.26 23.15 5.65
CA ARG A 223 15.83 21.95 6.33
C ARG A 223 16.11 22.12 7.83
N ARG A 224 15.08 22.22 8.68
CA ARG A 224 15.28 22.47 10.12
C ARG A 224 14.99 21.29 11.03
N THR A 225 14.05 20.41 10.69
CA THR A 225 13.56 19.35 11.58
C THR A 225 14.39 18.08 11.53
N CYS A 226 14.74 17.59 10.34
CA CYS A 226 15.39 16.28 10.17
C CYS A 226 16.90 16.32 9.93
N LYS A 227 17.55 17.50 9.99
CA LYS A 227 18.97 17.70 9.61
C LYS A 227 19.96 16.83 10.41
N ASP A 228 19.64 16.57 11.67
CA ASP A 228 20.48 15.79 12.58
C ASP A 228 19.88 14.40 12.88
N LEU A 229 19.00 13.88 12.01
CA LEU A 229 18.34 12.57 12.22
C LEU A 229 19.35 11.46 12.53
N TYR A 230 20.42 11.35 11.73
CA TYR A 230 21.48 10.36 11.91
C TYR A 230 22.17 10.38 13.30
N LYS A 231 22.11 11.50 14.04
CA LYS A 231 22.63 11.58 15.41
C LYS A 231 21.67 11.07 16.46
N ASN A 232 20.38 11.00 16.12
CA ASN A 232 19.29 10.67 17.03
C ASN A 232 18.74 9.26 16.80
N VAL A 233 19.15 8.59 15.72
CA VAL A 233 18.72 7.24 15.36
C VAL A 233 19.92 6.29 15.34
N LYS A 234 19.69 5.06 15.81
CA LYS A 234 20.61 3.94 15.62
C LYS A 234 19.92 2.91 14.75
N VAL A 235 20.61 2.41 13.74
CA VAL A 235 20.10 1.35 12.86
C VAL A 235 20.95 0.12 13.06
N GLU A 236 20.30 -0.99 13.38
CA GLU A 236 20.91 -2.30 13.49
C GLU A 236 20.26 -3.23 12.46
N VAL A 237 21.08 -3.94 11.70
CA VAL A 237 20.65 -4.88 10.65
C VAL A 237 21.32 -6.20 10.91
N ASP A 238 20.54 -7.27 11.06
CA ASP A 238 21.02 -8.63 11.31
C ASP A 238 22.05 -8.71 12.46
N GLY A 239 21.78 -7.98 13.56
CA GLY A 239 22.67 -7.94 14.74
C GLY A 239 23.87 -7.00 14.61
N LYS A 240 23.99 -6.26 13.50
CA LYS A 240 25.12 -5.37 13.22
C LYS A 240 24.67 -3.92 13.22
N LEU A 241 25.27 -3.11 14.10
CA LEU A 241 25.07 -1.67 14.11
C LEU A 241 25.67 -1.04 12.84
N ILE A 242 24.88 -0.21 12.18
CA ILE A 242 25.27 0.53 10.97
C ILE A 242 25.68 1.95 11.37
N GLU A 243 26.86 2.37 10.93
CA GLU A 243 27.28 3.76 11.04
C GLU A 243 26.54 4.60 10.00
N LEU A 244 25.66 5.48 10.47
CA LEU A 244 24.84 6.30 9.59
C LEU A 244 25.65 7.49 9.05
N PRO A 245 25.67 7.71 7.72
CA PRO A 245 26.12 8.99 7.18
C PRO A 245 25.15 10.12 7.59
N PRO A 246 25.43 11.40 7.29
CA PRO A 246 24.57 12.55 7.63
C PRO A 246 23.20 12.58 6.92
N VAL A 247 22.43 11.51 7.02
CA VAL A 247 21.12 11.32 6.42
C VAL A 247 20.05 12.11 7.18
N GLU A 248 19.10 12.65 6.42
CA GLU A 248 17.93 13.37 6.89
C GLU A 248 16.66 12.50 6.83
N GLY A 249 16.76 11.29 6.25
CA GLY A 249 15.70 10.29 6.24
C GLY A 249 16.25 8.88 6.03
N ILE A 250 15.49 7.90 6.51
CA ILE A 250 15.74 6.47 6.32
C ILE A 250 14.45 5.86 5.77
N ILE A 251 14.56 5.08 4.70
CA ILE A 251 13.44 4.40 4.06
C ILE A 251 13.76 2.91 4.04
N ILE A 252 12.88 2.11 4.64
CA ILE A 252 12.92 0.65 4.62
C ILE A 252 11.95 0.20 3.53
N LEU A 253 12.45 -0.44 2.48
CA LEU A 253 11.71 -0.82 1.29
C LEU A 253 11.50 -2.33 1.26
N ASN A 254 10.30 -2.73 0.82
CA ASN A 254 9.97 -4.09 0.39
C ASN A 254 9.77 -4.18 -1.12
N ILE A 255 9.56 -3.04 -1.79
CA ILE A 255 9.35 -2.98 -3.24
C ILE A 255 10.30 -1.97 -3.88
N LEU A 256 10.68 -2.24 -5.13
CA LEU A 256 11.56 -1.36 -5.92
C LEU A 256 10.81 -0.16 -6.52
N SER A 257 10.05 0.55 -5.68
CA SER A 257 9.30 1.77 -6.04
C SER A 257 8.98 2.56 -4.78
N TRP A 258 9.30 3.85 -4.80
CA TRP A 258 9.02 4.80 -3.72
C TRP A 258 8.48 6.11 -4.29
N GLY A 259 7.62 6.80 -3.54
CA GLY A 259 7.22 8.17 -3.87
C GLY A 259 6.54 8.34 -5.25
N SER A 260 5.67 7.42 -5.66
CA SER A 260 4.97 7.43 -6.96
C SER A 260 5.79 6.94 -8.18
N GLY A 261 6.73 6.03 -7.96
CA GLY A 261 7.49 5.36 -9.02
C GLY A 261 8.98 5.69 -9.08
N ALA A 262 9.53 6.42 -8.10
CA ALA A 262 10.96 6.63 -8.03
C ALA A 262 11.65 5.29 -7.68
N ASN A 263 12.75 5.00 -8.38
CA ASN A 263 13.58 3.84 -8.10
C ASN A 263 14.82 4.31 -7.31
N PRO A 264 14.86 4.11 -5.98
CA PRO A 264 15.99 4.55 -5.15
C PRO A 264 17.28 3.80 -5.47
N TRP A 265 17.21 2.65 -6.12
CA TRP A 265 18.36 1.83 -6.50
C TRP A 265 19.05 2.29 -7.79
N GLY A 266 18.42 3.20 -8.54
CA GLY A 266 18.93 3.65 -9.82
C GLY A 266 18.93 2.54 -10.91
N PRO A 267 19.45 2.88 -12.11
CA PRO A 267 19.54 1.94 -13.23
C PRO A 267 20.83 1.12 -13.26
N GLU A 268 21.86 1.50 -12.50
CA GLU A 268 23.19 0.89 -12.56
C GLU A 268 23.36 -0.20 -11.51
N ARG A 269 24.09 -1.26 -11.87
CA ARG A 269 24.53 -2.29 -10.92
C ARG A 269 25.72 -1.73 -10.17
N GLU A 270 25.53 -1.28 -8.93
CA GLU A 270 26.65 -1.25 -8.00
C GLU A 270 26.93 -2.70 -7.57
N ASP A 271 28.15 -3.17 -7.80
CA ASP A 271 28.59 -4.57 -7.68
C ASP A 271 28.51 -5.17 -6.26
N GLN A 272 27.97 -4.43 -5.28
CA GLN A 272 27.96 -4.83 -3.87
C GLN A 272 26.66 -5.51 -3.42
N PHE A 273 25.57 -5.37 -4.17
CA PHE A 273 24.26 -5.84 -3.73
C PHE A 273 23.48 -6.54 -4.85
N THR A 274 22.66 -7.51 -4.47
CA THR A 274 21.70 -8.15 -5.38
C THR A 274 20.61 -7.17 -5.79
N LYS A 275 20.04 -7.35 -6.98
CA LYS A 275 18.90 -6.54 -7.42
C LYS A 275 17.71 -6.81 -6.49
N PRO A 276 17.14 -5.79 -5.84
CA PRO A 276 15.98 -5.94 -4.96
C PRO A 276 14.78 -6.61 -5.65
N THR A 277 14.11 -7.50 -4.93
CA THR A 277 12.83 -8.07 -5.35
C THR A 277 11.85 -8.15 -4.19
N HIS A 278 10.56 -8.06 -4.49
CA HIS A 278 9.49 -8.04 -3.48
C HIS A 278 9.09 -9.46 -3.00
N TYR A 279 9.95 -10.45 -3.21
CA TYR A 279 9.69 -11.87 -2.91
C TYR A 279 10.95 -12.67 -2.53
N ASP A 280 12.05 -12.00 -2.18
CA ASP A 280 13.33 -12.64 -1.81
C ASP A 280 13.54 -12.78 -0.30
N GLY A 281 12.59 -12.33 0.52
CA GLY A 281 12.67 -12.38 1.97
C GLY A 281 13.62 -11.35 2.57
N ASN A 282 13.98 -10.28 1.85
CA ASN A 282 14.83 -9.20 2.36
C ASN A 282 14.11 -7.84 2.34
N LEU A 283 14.73 -6.87 3.03
CA LEU A 283 14.35 -5.47 3.04
C LEU A 283 15.54 -4.62 2.64
N GLU A 284 15.31 -3.57 1.85
CA GLU A 284 16.35 -2.59 1.54
C GLU A 284 16.27 -1.38 2.46
N ILE A 285 17.43 -0.93 2.97
CA ILE A 285 17.52 0.28 3.78
C ILE A 285 18.22 1.37 2.97
N VAL A 286 17.49 2.44 2.71
CA VAL A 286 17.96 3.58 1.91
C VAL A 286 18.03 4.82 2.79
N GLY A 287 19.21 5.44 2.85
CA GLY A 287 19.41 6.74 3.48
C GLY A 287 19.24 7.89 2.48
N VAL A 288 18.52 8.93 2.87
CA VAL A 288 18.30 10.13 2.03
C VAL A 288 18.78 11.40 2.72
N THR A 289 19.40 12.31 1.98
CA THR A 289 19.90 13.62 2.47
C THR A 289 19.05 14.80 1.97
N GLY A 290 17.84 14.51 1.50
CA GLY A 290 16.86 15.40 0.87
C GLY A 290 15.71 14.58 0.25
N VAL A 291 14.66 15.24 -0.24
CA VAL A 291 13.52 14.61 -0.94
C VAL A 291 13.40 15.13 -2.35
#